data_AF-A0A7S3AWG9-F1
#
_entry.id   AF-A0A7S3AWG9-F1
#
_cell.length_a   1.000
_cell.length_b   1.000
_cell.length_c   1.000
_cell.angle_alpha   90.00
_cell.angle_beta   90.00
_cell.angle_gamma   90.00
#
_symmetry.space_group_name_H-M   'P 1'
#
loop_
_entity.id
_entity.type
_entity.pdbx_description
1 polymer ?
#
loop_
_entity_poly.entity_id
_entity_poly.type
_entity_poly.pdbx_seq_one_letter_code
_entity_poly.pdbx_strand_id
1 'polypeptide(L)'
;FKSQGRTLIRLGDTDVDYSDEFKLYITTTLANPHYPPEVCIKVTNVNFTVTFSGLEDQLLAEVASIERPDLEAKKETLVVSIAEGRKTIQQLEDDILRMLAESSGNILDDELLINTLDSSKKTSAKTEIAVKGAEETSKEIDIAREAYRPVATRGSILYFVVADFASVD
;
A
#
# COMPACT_ATOMS: atom_id res chain seq x y z
N PHE A 1 -22.97 -24.78 -2.23
CA PHE A 1 -23.38 -25.73 -3.29
C PHE A 1 -24.40 -25.04 -4.20
N LYS A 2 -24.59 -25.48 -5.44
CA LYS A 2 -25.58 -24.88 -6.35
C LYS A 2 -26.87 -25.71 -6.37
N SER A 3 -28.02 -25.07 -6.25
CA SER A 3 -29.35 -25.71 -6.33
C SER A 3 -30.33 -24.77 -7.02
N GLN A 4 -31.08 -25.28 -8.00
CA GLN A 4 -32.08 -24.51 -8.77
C GLN A 4 -31.57 -23.14 -9.29
N GLY A 5 -30.32 -23.09 -9.76
CA GLY A 5 -29.71 -21.87 -10.28
C GLY A 5 -29.21 -20.89 -9.22
N ARG A 6 -29.37 -21.19 -7.93
CA ARG A 6 -28.87 -20.38 -6.82
C ARG A 6 -27.61 -21.01 -6.20
N THR A 7 -26.67 -20.16 -5.80
CA THR A 7 -25.57 -20.59 -4.93
C THR A 7 -26.07 -20.53 -3.49
N LEU A 8 -26.00 -21.65 -2.78
CA LEU A 8 -26.45 -21.79 -1.40
C LEU A 8 -25.28 -22.15 -0.49
N ILE A 9 -25.33 -21.69 0.76
CA ILE A 9 -24.46 -22.12 1.86
C ILE A 9 -25.32 -22.74 2.97
N ARG A 10 -24.86 -23.85 3.56
CA ARG A 10 -25.53 -24.46 4.71
C ARG A 10 -24.95 -23.89 5.99
N LEU A 11 -25.82 -23.29 6.81
CA LEU A 11 -25.51 -22.75 8.13
C LEU A 11 -26.32 -23.53 9.17
N GLY A 12 -25.64 -24.38 9.94
CA GLY A 12 -26.32 -25.35 10.81
C GLY A 12 -27.24 -26.27 9.99
N ASP A 13 -28.53 -26.28 10.36
CA ASP A 13 -29.56 -27.07 9.68
C ASP A 13 -30.31 -26.31 8.58
N THR A 14 -29.90 -25.07 8.27
CA THR A 14 -30.60 -24.19 7.32
C THR A 14 -29.76 -23.92 6.07
N ASP A 15 -30.44 -23.89 4.92
CA ASP A 15 -29.84 -23.47 3.64
C ASP A 15 -30.16 -22.01 3.38
N VAL A 16 -29.13 -21.22 3.11
CA VAL A 16 -29.22 -19.78 2.89
C VAL A 16 -28.61 -19.42 1.53
N ASP A 17 -29.23 -18.48 0.83
CA ASP A 17 -28.70 -17.93 -0.42
C ASP A 17 -27.34 -17.25 -0.18
N TYR A 18 -26.35 -17.60 -0.99
CA TYR A 18 -24.97 -17.09 -0.93
C TYR A 18 -24.69 -16.16 -2.11
N SER A 19 -24.17 -14.98 -1.82
CA SER A 19 -23.68 -14.01 -2.82
C SER A 19 -22.17 -14.11 -2.97
N ASP A 20 -21.68 -14.11 -4.21
CA ASP A 20 -20.24 -14.10 -4.52
C ASP A 20 -19.56 -12.78 -4.11
N GLU A 21 -20.33 -11.72 -3.84
CA GLU A 21 -19.81 -10.44 -3.34
C GLU A 21 -19.67 -10.40 -1.81
N PHE A 22 -20.25 -11.38 -1.10
CA PHE A 22 -20.20 -11.43 0.36
C PHE A 22 -18.78 -11.70 0.87
N LYS A 23 -18.36 -10.92 1.88
CA LYS A 23 -17.09 -11.11 2.57
C LYS A 23 -17.34 -11.20 4.07
N LEU A 24 -16.77 -12.22 4.71
CA LEU A 24 -16.82 -12.39 6.15
C LEU A 24 -15.50 -11.92 6.78
N TYR A 25 -15.60 -11.00 7.73
CA TYR A 25 -14.49 -10.57 8.57
C TYR A 25 -14.81 -10.92 10.02
N ILE A 26 -13.83 -11.48 10.71
CA ILE A 26 -13.94 -11.84 12.13
C ILE A 26 -12.80 -11.12 12.85
N THR A 27 -13.13 -10.44 13.95
CA THR A 27 -12.15 -9.71 14.76
C THR A 27 -12.16 -10.24 16.19
N THR A 28 -11.01 -10.14 16.86
CA THR A 28 -10.87 -10.44 18.28
C THR A 28 -9.95 -9.43 18.92
N THR A 29 -10.21 -9.07 20.17
CA THR A 29 -9.34 -8.21 20.99
C THR A 29 -8.36 -9.01 21.84
N LEU A 30 -8.43 -10.35 21.79
CA LEU A 30 -7.53 -11.21 22.54
C LEU A 30 -6.11 -11.07 21.98
N ALA A 31 -5.13 -10.84 22.85
CA ALA A 31 -3.73 -10.83 22.47
C ALA A 31 -3.25 -12.26 22.19
N ASN A 32 -2.62 -12.49 21.02
CA ASN A 32 -2.06 -13.78 20.60
C ASN A 32 -2.97 -15.02 20.83
N PRO A 33 -4.20 -15.04 20.27
CA PRO A 33 -5.10 -16.18 20.40
C PRO A 33 -4.49 -17.43 19.77
N HIS A 34 -4.49 -18.54 20.50
CA HIS A 34 -4.05 -19.83 19.97
C HIS A 34 -5.18 -20.47 19.17
N TYR A 35 -5.08 -20.43 17.84
CA TYR A 35 -6.00 -21.13 16.96
C TYR A 35 -5.45 -22.50 16.58
N PRO A 36 -6.29 -23.54 16.58
CA PRO A 36 -5.87 -24.85 16.09
C PRO A 36 -5.49 -24.76 14.61
N PRO A 37 -4.56 -25.61 14.12
CA PRO A 37 -4.11 -25.58 12.72
C PRO A 37 -5.25 -25.63 11.70
N GLU A 38 -6.32 -26.36 12.02
CA GLU A 38 -7.51 -26.46 11.17
C GLU A 38 -8.18 -25.10 10.89
N VAL A 39 -8.17 -24.18 11.86
CA VAL A 39 -8.69 -22.82 11.67
C VAL A 39 -7.69 -22.01 10.85
N CYS A 40 -6.40 -22.08 11.18
CA CYS A 40 -5.34 -21.33 10.51
C CYS A 40 -5.21 -21.64 9.01
N ILE A 41 -5.60 -22.84 8.55
CA ILE A 41 -5.62 -23.18 7.12
C ILE A 41 -6.89 -22.70 6.40
N LYS A 42 -7.98 -22.42 7.13
CA LYS A 42 -9.28 -22.01 6.56
C LYS A 42 -9.44 -20.50 6.49
N VAL A 43 -8.67 -19.76 7.27
CA VAL A 43 -8.77 -18.29 7.36
C VAL A 43 -7.41 -17.64 7.13
N THR A 44 -7.42 -16.41 6.62
CA THR A 44 -6.22 -15.56 6.59
C THR A 44 -6.14 -14.80 7.93
N ASN A 45 -5.17 -15.16 8.76
CA ASN A 45 -4.94 -14.46 10.03
C ASN A 45 -4.17 -13.14 9.78
N VAL A 46 -4.73 -12.02 10.22
CA VAL A 46 -4.11 -10.70 10.16
C VAL A 46 -3.76 -10.27 11.58
N ASN A 47 -2.46 -10.14 11.86
CA ASN A 47 -1.97 -9.76 13.18
C ASN A 47 -1.87 -8.24 13.32
N PHE A 48 -2.69 -7.66 14.21
CA PHE A 48 -2.70 -6.24 14.54
C PHE A 48 -1.89 -5.91 15.81
N THR A 49 -1.05 -6.83 16.28
CA THR A 49 -0.19 -6.60 17.44
C THR A 49 0.75 -5.43 17.15
N VAL A 50 0.73 -4.45 18.05
CA VAL A 50 1.66 -3.32 18.00
C VAL A 50 3.08 -3.85 18.21
N THR A 51 3.94 -3.64 17.22
CA THR A 51 5.37 -3.98 17.31
C THR A 51 6.17 -2.77 17.76
N PHE A 52 7.32 -3.01 18.38
CA PHE A 52 8.20 -1.92 18.80
C PHE A 52 8.60 -1.01 17.64
N SER A 53 9.07 -1.59 16.53
CA SER A 53 9.45 -0.83 15.34
C SER A 53 8.26 -0.09 14.72
N GLY A 54 7.09 -0.72 14.66
CA GLY A 54 5.89 -0.12 14.08
C GLY A 54 5.41 1.09 14.90
N LEU A 55 5.42 0.98 16.23
CA LEU A 55 5.10 2.09 17.11
C LEU A 55 6.16 3.19 17.04
N GLU A 56 7.43 2.83 17.00
CA GLU A 56 8.53 3.79 16.88
C GLU A 56 8.42 4.61 15.59
N ASP A 57 8.17 3.97 14.45
CA ASP A 57 8.02 4.68 13.18
C ASP A 57 6.77 5.57 13.15
N GLN A 58 5.67 5.16 13.82
CA GLN A 58 4.48 5.98 14.01
C GLN A 58 4.76 7.22 14.86
N LEU A 59 5.42 7.03 16.02
CA LEU A 59 5.79 8.13 16.89
C LEU A 59 6.80 9.06 16.23
N LEU A 60 7.70 8.54 15.40
CA LEU A 60 8.63 9.35 14.62
C LEU A 60 7.89 10.26 13.63
N ALA A 61 6.88 9.74 12.95
CA ALA A 61 6.05 10.54 12.07
C ALA A 61 5.27 11.63 12.82
N GLU A 62 4.71 11.30 13.99
CA GLU A 62 3.99 12.26 14.82
C GLU A 62 4.91 13.37 15.36
N VAL A 63 6.10 13.02 15.85
CA VAL A 63 7.07 14.02 16.34
C VAL A 63 7.54 14.90 15.18
N ALA A 64 7.83 14.31 14.02
CA ALA A 64 8.25 15.07 12.85
C ALA A 64 7.16 16.03 12.34
N SER A 65 5.88 15.65 12.41
CA SER A 65 4.77 16.51 11.99
C SER A 65 4.58 17.71 12.90
N ILE A 66 4.86 17.56 14.19
CA ILE A 66 4.81 18.64 15.18
C ILE A 66 6.04 19.56 15.05
N GLU A 67 7.23 18.97 14.98
CA GLU A 67 8.50 19.72 14.98
C GLU A 67 8.82 20.37 13.63
N ARG A 68 8.48 19.71 12.51
CA ARG A 68 8.76 20.13 11.14
C ARG A 68 7.57 19.87 10.20
N PRO A 69 6.43 20.56 10.43
CA PRO A 69 5.24 20.42 9.59
C PRO A 69 5.51 20.78 8.12
N ASP A 70 6.48 21.66 7.87
CA ASP A 70 6.95 22.03 6.54
C ASP A 70 7.50 20.83 5.75
N LEU A 71 8.28 19.97 6.41
CA LEU A 71 8.87 18.79 5.80
C LEU A 71 7.84 17.68 5.58
N GLU A 72 6.90 17.49 6.51
CA GLU A 72 5.82 16.51 6.36
C GLU A 72 4.85 16.88 5.23
N ALA A 73 4.43 18.15 5.13
CA ALA A 73 3.58 18.60 4.03
C ALA A 73 4.27 18.42 2.66
N LYS A 74 5.58 18.69 2.60
CA LYS A 74 6.38 18.45 1.40
C LYS A 74 6.49 16.96 1.08
N LYS A 75 6.68 16.10 2.09
CA LYS A 75 6.71 14.64 1.92
C LYS A 75 5.40 14.10 1.39
N GLU A 76 4.27 14.53 1.93
CA GLU A 76 2.94 14.12 1.46
C GLU A 76 2.74 14.48 -0.02
N THR A 77 3.10 15.70 -0.40
CA THR A 77 3.05 16.16 -1.79
C THR A 77 3.94 15.32 -2.70
N LEU A 78 5.16 14.98 -2.25
CA LEU A 78 6.09 14.14 -3.01
C LEU A 78 5.56 12.72 -3.19
N VAL A 79 4.95 12.11 -2.17
CA VAL A 79 4.37 10.76 -2.25
C VAL A 79 3.27 10.71 -3.32
N VAL A 80 2.36 11.70 -3.31
CA VAL A 80 1.31 11.79 -4.33
C VAL A 80 1.92 11.98 -5.72
N SER A 81 2.87 12.90 -5.88
CA SER A 81 3.52 13.16 -7.17
C SER A 81 4.28 11.94 -7.71
N ILE A 82 4.97 11.17 -6.85
CA ILE A 82 5.65 9.92 -7.24
C ILE A 82 4.62 8.89 -7.70
N ALA A 83 3.52 8.73 -6.98
CA ALA A 83 2.47 7.77 -7.33
C ALA A 83 1.81 8.13 -8.68
N GLU A 84 1.48 9.41 -8.89
CA GLU A 84 0.92 9.91 -10.15
C GLU A 84 1.91 9.77 -11.32
N GLY A 85 3.19 10.08 -11.10
CA GLY A 85 4.24 9.94 -12.10
C GLY A 85 4.42 8.47 -12.53
N ARG A 86 4.50 7.54 -11.56
CA ARG A 86 4.60 6.11 -11.84
C ARG A 86 3.37 5.58 -12.57
N LYS A 87 2.17 6.01 -12.17
CA LYS A 87 0.92 5.66 -12.87
C LYS A 87 0.94 6.16 -14.31
N THR A 88 1.41 7.39 -14.55
CA THR A 88 1.51 7.97 -15.90
C THR A 88 2.48 7.17 -16.77
N ILE A 89 3.64 6.77 -16.23
CA ILE A 89 4.60 5.93 -16.95
C ILE A 89 3.96 4.59 -17.35
N GLN A 90 3.29 3.92 -16.42
CA GLN A 90 2.61 2.65 -16.69
C GLN A 90 1.51 2.80 -17.75
N GLN A 91 0.72 3.87 -17.69
CA GLN A 91 -0.30 4.16 -18.69
C GLN A 91 0.30 4.38 -20.08
N LEU A 92 1.41 5.11 -20.17
CA LEU A 92 2.12 5.32 -21.44
C LEU A 92 2.67 4.00 -21.99
N GLU A 93 3.19 3.11 -21.15
CA GLU A 93 3.66 1.78 -21.56
C GLU A 93 2.51 0.91 -22.09
N ASP A 94 1.38 0.87 -21.38
CA ASP A 94 0.18 0.13 -21.78
C ASP A 94 -0.38 0.67 -23.12
N ASP A 95 -0.42 2.00 -23.28
CA ASP A 95 -0.87 2.64 -24.51
C ASP A 95 0.05 2.32 -25.69
N ILE A 96 1.37 2.35 -25.49
CA ILE A 96 2.36 1.95 -26.51
C ILE A 96 2.14 0.50 -26.94
N LEU A 97 1.98 -0.42 -25.99
CA LEU A 97 1.76 -1.84 -26.26
C LEU A 97 0.44 -2.05 -27.02
N ARG A 98 -0.63 -1.35 -26.62
CA ARG A 98 -1.92 -1.39 -27.32
C ARG A 98 -1.78 -0.93 -28.77
N MET A 99 -1.16 0.24 -29.00
CA MET A 99 -0.99 0.76 -30.36
C MET A 99 -0.15 -0.17 -31.25
N LEU A 100 0.90 -0.79 -30.70
CA LEU A 100 1.72 -1.77 -31.42
C LEU A 100 0.94 -3.05 -31.76
N ALA A 101 0.03 -3.48 -30.89
CA ALA A 101 -0.80 -4.66 -31.11
C ALA A 101 -1.95 -4.41 -32.11
N GLU A 102 -2.51 -3.21 -32.11
CA GLU A 102 -3.60 -2.80 -33.02
C GLU A 102 -3.10 -2.37 -34.40
N SER A 103 -1.81 -2.06 -34.52
CA SER A 103 -1.16 -1.71 -35.79
C SER A 103 -1.23 -2.87 -36.78
N SER A 104 -1.99 -2.68 -37.87
CA SER A 104 -2.09 -3.62 -38.99
C SER A 104 -1.31 -3.10 -40.20
N GLY A 105 -0.31 -3.84 -40.67
CA GLY A 105 0.51 -3.46 -41.83
C GLY A 105 1.97 -3.15 -41.44
N ASN A 106 2.68 -2.40 -42.28
CA ASN A 106 4.06 -1.99 -42.00
C ASN A 106 4.05 -0.77 -41.06
N ILE A 107 4.45 -0.99 -39.81
CA ILE A 107 4.53 0.02 -38.74
C ILE A 107 5.35 1.26 -39.17
N LEU A 108 6.31 1.09 -40.07
CA LEU A 108 7.17 2.16 -40.56
C LEU A 108 6.45 3.16 -41.49
N ASP A 109 5.27 2.80 -42.00
CA ASP A 109 4.48 3.64 -42.89
C ASP A 109 3.39 4.44 -42.14
N ASP A 110 3.18 4.15 -40.84
CA ASP A 110 2.21 4.85 -40.00
C ASP A 110 2.87 6.03 -39.27
N GLU A 111 2.88 7.17 -39.94
CA GLU A 111 3.48 8.41 -39.43
C GLU A 111 2.80 8.91 -38.13
N LEU A 112 1.49 8.64 -37.95
CA LEU A 112 0.76 9.01 -36.73
C LEU A 112 1.22 8.15 -35.54
N LEU A 113 1.38 6.85 -35.77
CA LEU A 113 1.91 5.92 -34.78
C LEU A 113 3.34 6.29 -34.38
N ILE A 114 4.22 6.55 -35.33
CA ILE A 114 5.62 6.92 -35.06
C ILE A 114 5.69 8.20 -34.22
N ASN A 115 4.93 9.23 -34.60
CA ASN A 115 4.91 10.49 -33.86
C ASN A 115 4.36 10.33 -32.44
N THR A 116 3.33 9.51 -32.25
CA THR A 116 2.73 9.23 -30.94
C THR A 116 3.67 8.43 -30.04
N LEU A 117 4.41 7.47 -30.62
CA LEU A 117 5.45 6.71 -29.92
C LEU A 117 6.60 7.61 -29.48
N ASP A 118 7.08 8.51 -30.35
CA ASP A 118 8.17 9.43 -30.02
C ASP A 118 7.76 10.45 -28.93
N SER A 119 6.54 11.00 -29.01
CA SER A 119 6.03 11.91 -27.97
C SER A 119 5.82 11.20 -26.63
N SER A 120 5.33 9.96 -26.65
CA SER A 120 5.11 9.16 -25.44
C SER A 120 6.44 8.79 -24.78
N LYS A 121 7.44 8.39 -25.58
CA LYS A 121 8.79 8.10 -25.11
C LYS A 121 9.46 9.32 -24.46
N LYS A 122 9.38 10.49 -25.09
CA LYS A 122 9.92 11.75 -24.53
C LYS A 122 9.24 12.13 -23.23
N THR A 123 7.90 12.00 -23.17
CA THR A 123 7.12 12.31 -21.97
C THR A 123 7.45 11.35 -20.83
N SER A 124 7.51 10.05 -21.11
CA SER A 124 7.90 9.02 -20.14
C SER A 124 9.29 9.31 -19.55
N ALA A 125 10.29 9.57 -20.40
CA ALA A 125 11.65 9.89 -19.95
C ALA A 125 11.70 11.15 -19.06
N LYS A 126 10.93 12.19 -19.40
CA LYS A 126 10.84 13.41 -18.59
C LYS A 126 10.19 13.13 -17.22
N THR A 127 9.10 12.37 -17.20
CA THR A 127 8.39 11.98 -15.98
C THR A 127 9.27 11.10 -15.10
N GLU A 128 10.04 10.18 -15.68
CA GLU A 128 10.95 9.31 -14.94
C GLU A 128 12.07 10.10 -14.26
N ILE A 129 12.65 11.10 -14.93
CA ILE A 129 13.61 12.02 -14.31
C ILE A 129 12.98 12.78 -13.14
N ALA A 130 11.74 13.26 -13.31
CA ALA A 130 11.03 13.99 -12.25
C ALA A 130 10.71 13.10 -11.04
N VAL A 131 10.23 11.87 -11.28
CA VAL A 131 9.97 10.86 -10.23
C VAL A 131 11.26 10.54 -9.48
N LYS A 132 12.37 10.33 -10.20
CA LYS A 132 13.66 10.06 -9.57
C LYS A 132 14.13 11.20 -8.67
N GLY A 133 14.02 12.45 -9.13
CA GLY A 133 14.34 13.62 -8.31
C GLY A 133 13.44 13.77 -7.07
N ALA A 134 12.15 13.46 -7.22
CA ALA A 134 11.21 13.44 -6.11
C ALA A 134 11.55 12.35 -5.07
N GLU A 135 11.96 11.17 -5.52
CA GLU A 135 12.42 10.07 -4.65
C GLU A 135 13.71 10.42 -3.90
N GLU A 136 14.67 11.07 -4.56
CA GLU A 136 15.90 11.56 -3.92
C GLU A 136 15.56 12.59 -2.83
N THR A 137 14.69 13.55 -3.14
CA THR A 137 14.21 14.55 -2.17
C THR A 137 13.47 13.89 -1.00
N SER A 138 12.64 12.87 -1.26
CA SER A 138 11.94 12.12 -0.21
C SER A 138 12.92 11.43 0.73
N LYS A 139 14.00 10.84 0.20
CA LYS A 139 15.04 10.21 1.02
C LYS A 139 15.77 11.22 1.90
N GLU A 140 16.07 12.41 1.38
CA GLU A 140 16.67 13.48 2.18
C GLU A 140 15.75 13.92 3.33
N ILE A 141 14.45 14.01 3.07
CA ILE A 141 13.46 14.30 4.12
C ILE A 141 13.43 13.17 5.16
N ASP A 142 13.45 11.91 4.73
CA ASP A 142 13.49 10.77 5.65
C ASP A 142 14.75 10.79 6.53
N ILE A 143 15.92 11.11 5.97
CA ILE A 143 17.15 11.29 6.75
C ILE A 143 17.02 12.43 7.77
N ALA A 144 16.38 13.54 7.39
CA ALA A 144 16.17 14.66 8.32
C ALA A 144 15.24 14.25 9.49
N ARG A 145 14.23 13.42 9.23
CA ARG A 145 13.30 12.89 10.24
C ARG A 145 14.01 12.02 11.27
N GLU A 146 15.03 11.26 10.86
CA GLU A 146 15.80 10.38 11.76
C GLU A 146 16.45 11.11 12.94
N ALA A 147 16.67 12.43 12.86
CA ALA A 147 17.11 13.24 13.99
C ALA A 147 16.17 13.16 15.21
N TYR A 148 14.88 12.87 14.97
CA TYR A 148 13.85 12.74 16.01
C TYR A 148 13.64 11.29 16.48
N ARG A 149 14.31 10.29 15.87
CA ARG A 149 14.17 8.88 16.25
C ARG A 149 14.38 8.63 17.75
N PRO A 150 15.37 9.23 18.43
CA PRO A 150 15.56 9.01 19.87
C PRO A 150 14.33 9.36 20.73
N VAL A 151 13.51 10.33 20.31
CA VAL A 151 12.26 10.69 21.00
C VAL A 151 11.21 9.59 20.81
N ALA A 152 11.05 9.13 19.57
CA ALA A 152 10.15 8.03 19.23
C ALA A 152 10.53 6.70 19.90
N THR A 153 11.84 6.39 19.99
CA THR A 153 12.35 5.22 20.70
C THR A 153 11.94 5.26 22.18
N ARG A 154 12.14 6.42 22.84
CA ARG A 154 11.77 6.58 24.25
C ARG A 154 10.27 6.44 24.47
N GLY A 155 9.45 7.02 23.60
CA GLY A 155 7.99 6.87 23.64
C GLY A 155 7.55 5.41 23.50
N SER A 156 8.20 4.67 22.59
CA SER A 156 7.94 3.24 22.38
C SER A 156 8.32 2.42 23.61
N ILE A 157 9.51 2.66 24.20
CA ILE A 157 9.93 1.99 25.45
C ILE A 157 8.89 2.22 26.56
N LEU A 158 8.46 3.47 26.76
CA LEU A 158 7.47 3.79 27.80
C LEU A 158 6.14 3.06 27.56
N TYR A 159 5.65 3.02 26.32
CA TYR A 159 4.45 2.29 25.97
C TYR A 159 4.56 0.80 26.35
N PHE A 160 5.63 0.13 25.94
CA PHE A 160 5.80 -1.30 26.22
C PHE A 160 6.02 -1.58 27.71
N VAL A 161 6.74 -0.73 28.43
CA VAL A 161 6.87 -0.85 29.89
C VAL A 161 5.51 -0.75 30.59
N VAL A 162 4.65 0.19 30.19
CA VAL A 162 3.29 0.32 30.75
C VAL A 162 2.40 -0.85 30.35
N ALA A 163 2.49 -1.32 29.11
CA ALA A 163 1.76 -2.49 28.65
C ALA A 163 2.17 -3.76 29.42
N ASP A 164 3.46 -3.93 29.67
CA ASP A 164 4.00 -5.03 30.48
C ASP A 164 3.55 -4.92 31.94
N PHE A 165 3.51 -3.71 32.52
CA PHE A 165 2.98 -3.53 33.87
C PHE A 165 1.51 -3.95 34.00
N ALA A 166 0.69 -3.78 32.96
CA ALA A 166 -0.70 -4.24 32.97
C ALA A 166 -0.83 -5.78 33.04
N SER A 167 0.26 -6.51 32.80
CA SER A 167 0.32 -7.97 32.93
C SER A 167 0.83 -8.46 34.29
N VAL A 168 1.36 -7.55 35.12
CA VAL A 168 1.81 -7.85 36.48
C VAL A 168 0.66 -7.52 37.45
N ASP A 169 0.11 -8.57 38.05
CA ASP A 169 -0.80 -8.50 39.20
C ASP A 169 0.01 -8.48 40.51
#